data_AF-A0A7C1PT40-F1
#
_entry.id   AF-A0A7C1PT40-F1
#
_cell.length_a   1.000
_cell.length_b   1.000
_cell.length_c   1.000
_cell.angle_alpha   90.00
_cell.angle_beta   90.00
_cell.angle_gamma   90.00
#
_symmetry.space_group_name_H-M   'P 1'
#
loop_
_entity.id
_entity.type
_entity.pdbx_description
1 polymer ?
#
loop_
_entity_poly.entity_id
_entity_poly.type
_entity_poly.pdbx_seq_one_letter_code
_entity_poly.pdbx_strand_id
1 'polypeptide(L)'
;MKTYINELAPWEKKKEHYRNIQLGKEVKIQKGDIKSQATEMITSQIASTNAIIASKNIRTDTINNLTYDMESIENGIYGIKAAFEWGISDVVWQIEQDSEKLKEFLEFVYATSDKVIKNLRRDAEEDYGSGKIDLALHSLQELSTENQYDFSVHMSMGIIYLFHKIDKEKALSCFDKVIHHAGKLSAAYYTSYALLYKALIKRDYGLIKEAESLTNQAIKTLPNFTEAVYQNAQYNALLNKPDKVIPLLKKAINSDIIYCLKINNEKDFDGMRSQINKLFEEVRDEKNKKVEHKQTELEEKASLLDSTITYIMEIGYDIPEAFHVKSLKEKNTEVANTIANNSIFDASIADLILSLLNKRLQHNEAKLKDKCQEIKEDLENEIHEMNSKLSEIKKRGHFLYFFLYLLAGQIVAIPIGLSMETFTGIYIAEALLLALCLYWNIILPRSRWERICALLKDKEDKLDQIVKRIGSIDQYLDDFLPI
;
A
#
# COMPACT_ATOMS: atom_id res chain seq x y z
N MET A 1 -4.70 40.28 -17.94
CA MET A 1 -3.95 39.03 -18.24
C MET A 1 -3.58 39.05 -19.72
N LYS A 2 -2.36 38.63 -20.10
CA LYS A 2 -1.99 38.51 -21.51
C LYS A 2 -2.79 37.38 -22.16
N THR A 3 -3.28 37.59 -23.38
CA THR A 3 -3.94 36.56 -24.19
C THR A 3 -2.93 35.93 -25.16
N TYR A 4 -3.17 34.67 -25.52
CA TYR A 4 -2.29 33.85 -26.36
C TYR A 4 -3.12 33.20 -27.47
N ILE A 5 -3.67 34.03 -28.36
CA ILE A 5 -4.62 33.58 -29.39
C ILE A 5 -3.89 32.84 -30.52
N ASN A 6 -2.80 33.42 -31.03
CA ASN A 6 -2.05 32.94 -32.21
C ASN A 6 -0.66 32.42 -31.85
N GLU A 7 -0.42 32.12 -30.58
CA GLU A 7 0.85 31.57 -30.09
C GLU A 7 0.57 30.62 -28.91
N LEU A 8 1.51 29.71 -28.66
CA LEU A 8 1.49 28.93 -27.43
C LEU A 8 1.90 29.80 -26.24
N ALA A 9 1.11 29.76 -25.18
CA ALA A 9 1.38 30.40 -23.91
C ALA A 9 2.57 29.75 -23.18
N PRO A 10 3.19 30.43 -22.20
CA PRO A 10 4.31 29.88 -21.45
C PRO A 10 4.01 28.54 -20.78
N TRP A 11 2.80 28.36 -20.23
CA TRP A 11 2.38 27.09 -19.62
C TRP A 11 2.16 25.98 -20.66
N GLU A 12 1.73 26.31 -21.89
CA GLU A 12 1.58 25.35 -22.98
C GLU A 12 2.94 24.87 -23.52
N LYS A 13 3.95 25.74 -23.50
CA LYS A 13 5.34 25.41 -23.87
C LYS A 13 6.12 24.72 -22.73
N LYS A 14 5.56 24.72 -21.51
CA LYS A 14 6.28 24.31 -20.31
C LYS A 14 6.60 22.82 -20.37
N LYS A 15 7.89 22.52 -20.49
CA LYS A 15 8.46 21.17 -20.41
C LYS A 15 9.89 21.20 -19.88
N GLU A 16 10.21 22.19 -19.05
CA GLU A 16 11.58 22.52 -18.64
C GLU A 16 12.29 21.35 -17.92
N HIS A 17 11.51 20.48 -17.28
CA HIS A 17 11.99 19.26 -16.62
C HIS A 17 12.03 18.03 -17.55
N TYR A 18 11.45 18.12 -18.74
CA TYR A 18 11.35 17.05 -19.72
C TYR A 18 12.26 17.31 -20.91
N ARG A 19 13.53 16.93 -20.74
CA ARG A 19 14.56 16.89 -21.77
C ARG A 19 14.33 15.65 -22.64
N ASN A 20 14.31 15.83 -23.95
CA ASN A 20 14.18 14.74 -24.93
C ASN A 20 12.86 13.96 -24.89
N ILE A 21 11.81 14.49 -24.25
CA ILE A 21 10.44 13.97 -24.38
C ILE A 21 9.81 14.63 -25.62
N GLN A 22 9.59 13.80 -26.65
CA GLN A 22 8.99 14.17 -27.92
C GLN A 22 8.53 12.91 -28.64
N LEU A 23 7.59 13.07 -29.57
CA LEU A 23 7.21 12.01 -30.51
C LEU A 23 8.42 11.49 -31.32
N GLY A 24 8.29 10.31 -31.89
CA GLY A 24 9.33 9.63 -32.68
C GLY A 24 10.14 8.57 -31.90
N LYS A 25 9.81 8.35 -30.62
CA LYS A 25 10.41 7.30 -29.79
C LYS A 25 9.41 6.19 -29.49
N GLU A 26 9.89 4.99 -29.18
CA GLU A 26 9.02 3.92 -28.69
C GLU A 26 8.35 4.30 -27.37
N VAL A 27 7.05 4.00 -27.23
CA VAL A 27 6.24 4.31 -26.05
C VAL A 27 6.88 3.78 -24.76
N LYS A 28 7.43 2.57 -24.78
CA LYS A 28 8.12 1.97 -23.62
C LYS A 28 9.31 2.80 -23.15
N ILE A 29 10.11 3.32 -24.09
CA ILE A 29 11.25 4.19 -23.79
C ILE A 29 10.75 5.52 -23.22
N GLN A 30 9.71 6.10 -23.82
CA GLN A 30 9.13 7.37 -23.36
C GLN A 30 8.56 7.26 -21.93
N LYS A 31 7.86 6.17 -21.61
CA LYS A 31 7.38 5.90 -20.24
C LYS A 31 8.54 5.89 -19.24
N GLY A 32 9.66 5.24 -19.58
CA GLY A 32 10.88 5.20 -18.76
C GLY A 32 11.55 6.58 -18.62
N ASP A 33 11.65 7.34 -19.70
CA ASP A 33 12.21 8.70 -19.71
C ASP A 33 11.36 9.65 -18.82
N ILE A 34 10.04 9.60 -18.94
CA ILE A 34 9.11 10.39 -18.11
C ILE A 34 9.28 10.05 -16.64
N LYS A 35 9.35 8.75 -16.31
CA LYS A 35 9.58 8.29 -14.93
C LYS A 35 10.85 8.88 -14.36
N SER A 36 11.98 8.66 -15.03
CA SER A 36 13.29 9.13 -14.57
C SER A 36 13.30 10.63 -14.35
N GLN A 37 12.78 11.39 -15.31
CA GLN A 37 12.81 12.84 -15.27
C GLN A 37 11.82 13.43 -14.25
N ALA A 38 10.66 12.79 -14.05
CA ALA A 38 9.75 13.16 -12.97
C ALA A 38 10.40 12.91 -11.59
N THR A 39 11.08 11.77 -11.41
CA THR A 39 11.83 11.45 -10.17
C THR A 39 12.94 12.47 -9.93
N GLU A 40 13.73 12.83 -10.94
CA GLU A 40 14.77 13.84 -10.84
C GLU A 40 14.22 15.22 -10.47
N MET A 41 13.12 15.63 -11.12
CA MET A 41 12.42 16.88 -10.83
C MET A 41 11.95 16.92 -9.37
N ILE A 42 11.24 15.87 -8.91
CA ILE A 42 10.71 15.77 -7.56
C ILE A 42 11.86 15.82 -6.54
N THR A 43 12.91 15.04 -6.75
CA THR A 43 14.08 15.00 -5.87
C THR A 43 14.72 16.39 -5.74
N SER A 44 14.94 17.08 -6.87
CA SER A 44 15.54 18.41 -6.89
C SER A 44 14.66 19.45 -6.20
N GLN A 45 13.35 19.41 -6.42
CA GLN A 45 12.41 20.39 -5.88
C GLN A 45 12.15 20.18 -4.39
N ILE A 46 12.07 18.95 -3.89
CA ILE A 46 11.89 18.70 -2.44
C ILE A 46 13.07 19.25 -1.64
N ALA A 47 14.29 19.13 -2.15
CA ALA A 47 15.48 19.62 -1.45
C ALA A 47 15.60 21.16 -1.46
N SER A 48 15.05 21.83 -2.47
CA SER A 48 15.29 23.26 -2.74
C SER A 48 14.10 24.19 -2.46
N THR A 49 12.94 23.64 -2.09
CA THR A 49 11.72 24.40 -1.83
C THR A 49 11.69 25.07 -0.44
N ASN A 50 10.60 25.78 -0.14
CA ASN A 50 10.36 26.44 1.16
C ASN A 50 10.44 25.41 2.31
N ALA A 51 10.99 25.78 3.46
CA ALA A 51 11.11 24.92 4.65
C ALA A 51 9.78 24.29 5.13
N ILE A 52 8.63 24.93 4.85
CA ILE A 52 7.30 24.35 5.13
C ILE A 52 7.07 23.05 4.32
N ILE A 53 7.69 22.97 3.15
CA ILE A 53 7.53 21.87 2.19
C ILE A 53 8.77 20.96 2.17
N ALA A 54 9.98 21.53 2.27
CA ALA A 54 11.23 20.83 1.98
C ALA A 54 11.55 19.72 2.98
N SER A 55 12.20 18.66 2.49
CA SER A 55 12.78 17.60 3.32
C SER A 55 14.23 17.38 2.93
N LYS A 56 15.13 17.41 3.93
CA LYS A 56 16.59 17.50 3.72
C LYS A 56 17.32 16.15 3.66
N ASN A 57 16.70 15.07 4.14
CA ASN A 57 17.34 13.76 4.33
C ASN A 57 16.54 12.61 3.69
N ILE A 58 15.83 12.85 2.59
CA ILE A 58 15.05 11.78 1.95
C ILE A 58 15.99 10.79 1.28
N ARG A 59 15.84 9.51 1.62
CA ARG A 59 16.51 8.41 0.94
C ARG A 59 15.88 8.14 -0.42
N THR A 60 16.70 7.75 -1.40
CA THR A 60 16.26 7.48 -2.78
C THR A 60 15.15 6.41 -2.86
N ASP A 61 15.18 5.39 -2.00
CA ASP A 61 14.15 4.36 -1.94
C ASP A 61 12.79 4.91 -1.46
N THR A 62 12.79 5.86 -0.53
CA THR A 62 11.58 6.58 -0.12
C THR A 62 11.04 7.45 -1.26
N ILE A 63 11.92 8.14 -2.00
CA ILE A 63 11.53 8.94 -3.17
C ILE A 63 10.85 8.06 -4.22
N ASN A 64 11.42 6.89 -4.50
CA ASN A 64 10.84 5.95 -5.47
C ASN A 64 9.40 5.53 -5.13
N ASN A 65 9.06 5.48 -3.84
CA ASN A 65 7.70 5.17 -3.37
C ASN A 65 6.75 6.39 -3.41
N LEU A 66 7.27 7.61 -3.45
CA LEU A 66 6.49 8.83 -3.65
C LEU A 66 6.27 9.16 -5.13
N THR A 67 7.21 8.75 -5.98
CA THR A 67 7.17 9.01 -7.43
C THR A 67 6.26 8.05 -8.17
N TYR A 68 5.98 8.37 -9.43
CA TYR A 68 5.11 7.59 -10.29
C TYR A 68 5.82 6.32 -10.79
N ASP A 69 5.16 5.18 -10.66
CA ASP A 69 5.61 3.93 -11.26
C ASP A 69 5.24 3.87 -12.76
N MET A 70 5.69 2.81 -13.43
CA MET A 70 5.44 2.66 -14.87
C MET A 70 3.94 2.53 -15.14
N GLU A 71 3.22 1.73 -14.34
CA GLU A 71 1.77 1.51 -14.45
C GLU A 71 0.97 2.81 -14.32
N SER A 72 1.35 3.67 -13.37
CA SER A 72 0.77 5.01 -13.25
C SER A 72 0.99 5.81 -14.53
N ILE A 73 2.19 5.80 -15.10
CA ILE A 73 2.49 6.53 -16.34
C ILE A 73 1.67 6.02 -17.53
N GLU A 74 1.33 4.72 -17.58
CA GLU A 74 0.48 4.16 -18.66
C GLU A 74 -0.94 4.71 -18.64
N ASN A 75 -1.41 5.23 -17.50
CA ASN A 75 -2.70 5.92 -17.37
C ASN A 75 -2.59 7.42 -17.75
N GLY A 76 -1.57 7.79 -18.54
CA GLY A 76 -1.26 9.12 -19.05
C GLY A 76 -1.51 10.25 -18.06
N ILE A 77 -2.30 11.26 -18.43
CA ILE A 77 -2.48 12.47 -17.59
C ILE A 77 -3.08 12.15 -16.22
N TYR A 78 -3.95 11.13 -16.14
CA TYR A 78 -4.54 10.71 -14.87
C TYR A 78 -3.51 10.15 -13.90
N GLY A 79 -2.55 9.36 -14.40
CA GLY A 79 -1.59 8.67 -13.55
C GLY A 79 -0.26 9.40 -13.32
N ILE A 80 0.19 10.27 -14.24
CA ILE A 80 1.39 11.10 -14.01
C ILE A 80 1.13 12.33 -13.12
N LYS A 81 -0.14 12.66 -12.89
CA LYS A 81 -0.62 13.63 -11.88
C LYS A 81 0.19 14.94 -11.86
N ALA A 82 0.80 15.29 -10.72
CA ALA A 82 1.46 16.57 -10.52
C ALA A 82 2.67 16.77 -11.45
N ALA A 83 3.26 15.71 -11.99
CA ALA A 83 4.33 15.83 -12.98
C ALA A 83 3.82 16.16 -14.39
N PHE A 84 2.52 16.07 -14.67
CA PHE A 84 1.99 16.51 -15.96
C PHE A 84 2.30 17.99 -16.22
N GLU A 85 2.83 18.26 -17.40
CA GLU A 85 2.99 19.60 -17.95
C GLU A 85 2.45 19.61 -19.39
N TRP A 86 1.79 20.69 -19.80
CA TRP A 86 1.16 20.77 -21.13
C TRP A 86 2.16 20.63 -22.29
N GLY A 87 3.43 20.97 -22.09
CA GLY A 87 4.45 20.86 -23.14
C GLY A 87 4.83 19.43 -23.51
N ILE A 88 4.31 18.41 -22.82
CA ILE A 88 4.44 16.98 -23.17
C ILE A 88 3.10 16.34 -23.57
N SER A 89 2.06 17.15 -23.83
CA SER A 89 0.71 16.68 -24.16
C SER A 89 0.65 15.71 -25.33
N ASP A 90 1.47 15.92 -26.36
CA ASP A 90 1.55 15.09 -27.55
C ASP A 90 2.02 13.67 -27.24
N VAL A 91 3.07 13.56 -26.42
CA VAL A 91 3.63 12.31 -25.91
C VAL A 91 2.69 11.63 -24.92
N VAL A 92 2.11 12.37 -23.98
CA VAL A 92 1.15 11.81 -23.02
C VAL A 92 -0.03 11.20 -23.78
N TRP A 93 -0.51 11.84 -24.84
CA TRP A 93 -1.54 11.28 -25.69
C TRP A 93 -1.08 10.03 -26.47
N GLN A 94 0.18 9.97 -26.93
CA GLN A 94 0.73 8.74 -27.52
C GLN A 94 0.74 7.57 -26.51
N ILE A 95 1.04 7.84 -25.23
CA ILE A 95 0.98 6.84 -24.16
C ILE A 95 -0.46 6.37 -23.93
N GLU A 96 -1.43 7.29 -23.94
CA GLU A 96 -2.86 6.97 -23.81
C GLU A 96 -3.37 6.11 -24.97
N GLN A 97 -2.90 6.36 -26.20
CA GLN A 97 -3.21 5.54 -27.38
C GLN A 97 -2.74 4.08 -27.21
N ASP A 98 -1.67 3.85 -26.44
CA ASP A 98 -1.17 2.53 -26.15
C ASP A 98 -1.87 1.86 -24.95
N SER A 99 -2.74 2.56 -24.22
CA SER A 99 -3.42 2.02 -23.04
C SER A 99 -4.45 0.93 -23.42
N GLU A 100 -4.54 -0.10 -22.58
CA GLU A 100 -5.54 -1.18 -22.75
C GLU A 100 -6.96 -0.62 -22.74
N LYS A 101 -7.24 0.32 -21.83
CA LYS A 101 -8.55 0.97 -21.72
C LYS A 101 -8.98 1.64 -23.01
N LEU A 102 -8.09 2.39 -23.69
CA LEU A 102 -8.47 3.00 -24.97
C LEU A 102 -8.66 1.94 -26.04
N LYS A 103 -7.76 0.94 -26.11
CA LYS A 103 -7.85 -0.15 -27.08
C LYS A 103 -9.18 -0.89 -26.99
N GLU A 104 -9.66 -1.20 -25.78
CA GLU A 104 -10.99 -1.80 -25.54
C GLU A 104 -12.13 -0.94 -26.10
N PHE A 105 -12.12 0.37 -25.88
CA PHE A 105 -13.13 1.27 -26.47
C PHE A 105 -13.08 1.25 -28.00
N LEU A 106 -11.88 1.22 -28.58
CA LEU A 106 -11.69 1.27 -30.02
C LEU A 106 -12.07 -0.05 -30.70
N GLU A 107 -11.82 -1.19 -30.06
CA GLU A 107 -12.31 -2.49 -30.53
C GLU A 107 -13.82 -2.48 -30.71
N PHE A 108 -14.56 -1.89 -29.77
CA PHE A 108 -16.00 -1.69 -29.89
C PHE A 108 -16.36 -0.73 -31.04
N VAL A 109 -15.70 0.44 -31.12
CA VAL A 109 -15.99 1.47 -32.14
C VAL A 109 -15.71 0.96 -33.56
N TYR A 110 -14.73 0.07 -33.75
CA TYR A 110 -14.34 -0.49 -35.04
C TYR A 110 -14.77 -1.94 -35.26
N ALA A 111 -15.66 -2.48 -34.42
CA ALA A 111 -16.07 -3.88 -34.48
C ALA A 111 -16.58 -4.29 -35.88
N THR A 112 -17.38 -3.42 -36.51
CA THR A 112 -17.99 -3.64 -37.83
C THR A 112 -17.23 -2.98 -38.98
N SER A 113 -16.14 -2.27 -38.71
CA SER A 113 -15.36 -1.58 -39.74
C SER A 113 -14.56 -2.57 -40.58
N ASP A 114 -14.40 -2.25 -41.87
CA ASP A 114 -13.59 -3.04 -42.78
C ASP A 114 -12.09 -2.97 -42.45
N LYS A 115 -11.31 -3.80 -43.14
CA LYS A 115 -9.85 -3.87 -42.96
C LYS A 115 -9.14 -2.58 -43.41
N VAL A 116 -9.68 -1.85 -44.38
CA VAL A 116 -9.06 -0.64 -44.95
C VAL A 116 -9.09 0.47 -43.90
N ILE A 117 -10.24 0.70 -43.28
CA ILE A 117 -10.41 1.70 -42.21
C ILE A 117 -9.55 1.36 -41.00
N LYS A 118 -9.45 0.08 -40.62
CA LYS A 118 -8.58 -0.36 -39.51
C LYS A 118 -7.11 -0.13 -39.82
N ASN A 119 -6.67 -0.37 -41.06
CA ASN A 119 -5.31 -0.09 -41.50
C ASN A 119 -5.03 1.42 -41.52
N LEU A 120 -5.94 2.23 -42.07
CA LEU A 120 -5.81 3.69 -42.09
C LEU A 120 -5.64 4.27 -40.68
N ARG A 121 -6.41 3.74 -39.71
CA ARG A 121 -6.28 4.09 -38.29
C ARG A 121 -4.90 3.76 -37.73
N ARG A 122 -4.42 2.54 -37.95
CA ARG A 122 -3.09 2.10 -37.52
C ARG A 122 -2.00 2.99 -38.12
N ASP A 123 -2.10 3.30 -39.41
CA ASP A 123 -1.12 4.13 -40.12
C ASP A 123 -1.14 5.57 -39.59
N ALA A 124 -2.32 6.13 -39.28
CA ALA A 124 -2.45 7.44 -38.67
C ALA A 124 -1.81 7.52 -37.27
N GLU A 125 -1.97 6.48 -36.44
CA GLU A 125 -1.33 6.37 -35.13
C GLU A 125 0.19 6.19 -35.25
N GLU A 126 0.65 5.41 -36.22
CA GLU A 126 2.07 5.22 -36.50
C GLU A 126 2.74 6.52 -36.95
N ASP A 127 2.10 7.27 -37.85
CA ASP A 127 2.58 8.58 -38.29
C ASP A 127 2.54 9.61 -37.17
N TYR A 128 1.51 9.61 -36.33
CA TYR A 128 1.44 10.45 -35.13
C TYR A 128 2.61 10.12 -34.19
N GLY A 129 2.77 8.85 -33.82
CA GLY A 129 3.81 8.37 -32.93
C GLY A 129 5.23 8.57 -33.46
N SER A 130 5.40 8.61 -34.79
CA SER A 130 6.67 8.90 -35.47
C SER A 130 6.96 10.40 -35.61
N GLY A 131 6.04 11.27 -35.18
CA GLY A 131 6.16 12.73 -35.32
C GLY A 131 5.91 13.26 -36.74
N LYS A 132 5.34 12.45 -37.64
CA LYS A 132 4.95 12.87 -39.00
C LYS A 132 3.59 13.56 -38.97
N ILE A 133 3.51 14.69 -38.28
CA ILE A 133 2.26 15.36 -37.91
C ILE A 133 1.35 15.70 -39.09
N ASP A 134 1.92 16.12 -40.23
CA ASP A 134 1.11 16.45 -41.41
C ASP A 134 0.43 15.23 -42.05
N LEU A 135 1.15 14.12 -42.14
CA LEU A 135 0.60 12.86 -42.64
C LEU A 135 -0.44 12.30 -41.68
N ALA A 136 -0.13 12.30 -40.38
CA ALA A 136 -1.07 11.91 -39.35
C ALA A 136 -2.36 12.73 -39.41
N LEU A 137 -2.26 14.07 -39.52
CA LEU A 137 -3.42 14.94 -39.60
C LEU A 137 -4.29 14.65 -40.83
N HIS A 138 -3.67 14.41 -41.99
CA HIS A 138 -4.39 14.04 -43.21
C HIS A 138 -5.19 12.75 -43.02
N SER A 139 -4.54 11.68 -42.54
CA SER A 139 -5.19 10.39 -42.30
C SER A 139 -6.27 10.47 -41.22
N LEU A 140 -6.07 11.26 -40.16
CA LEU A 140 -7.07 11.51 -39.13
C LEU A 140 -8.30 12.26 -39.66
N GLN A 141 -8.12 13.21 -40.58
CA GLN A 141 -9.25 13.89 -41.23
C GLN A 141 -10.09 12.93 -42.07
N GLU A 142 -9.44 12.04 -42.82
CA GLU A 142 -10.11 10.99 -43.58
C GLU A 142 -10.90 10.06 -42.64
N LEU A 143 -10.26 9.56 -41.58
CA LEU A 143 -10.91 8.73 -40.54
C LEU A 143 -12.11 9.43 -39.89
N SER A 144 -12.01 10.74 -39.63
CA SER A 144 -13.08 11.50 -39.01
C SER A 144 -14.34 11.61 -39.89
N THR A 145 -14.18 11.43 -41.21
CA THR A 145 -15.28 11.42 -42.19
C THR A 145 -15.93 10.04 -42.24
N GLU A 146 -15.12 8.97 -42.19
CA GLU A 146 -15.58 7.58 -42.25
C GLU A 146 -16.20 7.11 -40.92
N ASN A 147 -15.66 7.56 -39.78
CA ASN A 147 -16.15 7.20 -38.46
C ASN A 147 -16.17 8.40 -37.51
N GLN A 148 -17.25 9.17 -37.57
CA GLN A 148 -17.45 10.34 -36.71
C GLN A 148 -17.51 10.00 -35.21
N TYR A 149 -17.75 8.74 -34.82
CA TYR A 149 -17.90 8.32 -33.43
C TYR A 149 -16.57 8.03 -32.73
N ASP A 150 -15.46 7.90 -33.47
CA ASP A 150 -14.14 7.74 -32.87
C ASP A 150 -13.69 9.07 -32.23
N PHE A 151 -13.95 9.22 -30.94
CA PHE A 151 -13.52 10.38 -30.17
C PHE A 151 -12.00 10.50 -30.08
N SER A 152 -11.25 9.40 -30.19
CA SER A 152 -9.78 9.40 -30.11
C SER A 152 -9.17 10.11 -31.33
N VAL A 153 -9.77 9.95 -32.52
CA VAL A 153 -9.37 10.68 -33.73
C VAL A 153 -9.52 12.19 -33.53
N HIS A 154 -10.67 12.63 -33.00
CA HIS A 154 -10.89 14.05 -32.70
C HIS A 154 -9.95 14.56 -31.61
N MET A 155 -9.60 13.72 -30.63
CA MET A 155 -8.63 14.07 -29.58
C MET A 155 -7.23 14.30 -30.17
N SER A 156 -6.75 13.37 -31.02
CA SER A 156 -5.48 13.52 -31.76
C SER A 156 -5.46 14.79 -32.60
N MET A 157 -6.52 15.03 -33.38
CA MET A 157 -6.64 16.24 -34.20
C MET A 157 -6.63 17.50 -33.34
N GLY A 158 -7.35 17.51 -32.21
CA GLY A 158 -7.40 18.64 -31.28
C GLY A 158 -6.03 19.01 -30.73
N ILE A 159 -5.25 18.01 -30.31
CA ILE A 159 -3.87 18.20 -29.83
C ILE A 159 -2.95 18.69 -30.96
N ILE A 160 -3.06 18.11 -32.17
CA ILE A 160 -2.31 18.58 -33.34
C ILE A 160 -2.61 20.05 -33.64
N TYR A 161 -3.90 20.41 -33.71
CA TYR A 161 -4.30 21.78 -34.00
C TYR A 161 -3.82 22.75 -32.93
N LEU A 162 -3.88 22.36 -31.66
CA LEU A 162 -3.45 23.21 -30.56
C LEU A 162 -1.92 23.42 -30.56
N PHE A 163 -1.13 22.35 -30.52
CA PHE A 163 0.31 22.44 -30.26
C PHE A 163 1.19 22.56 -31.51
N HIS A 164 0.74 22.04 -32.66
CA HIS A 164 1.55 22.01 -33.88
C HIS A 164 1.08 23.00 -34.94
N LYS A 165 -0.24 23.22 -35.05
CA LYS A 165 -0.81 24.20 -36.01
C LYS A 165 -1.15 25.54 -35.38
N ILE A 166 -1.26 25.60 -34.05
CA ILE A 166 -1.66 26.80 -33.30
C ILE A 166 -3.01 27.34 -33.80
N ASP A 167 -3.90 26.43 -34.21
CA ASP A 167 -5.26 26.71 -34.68
C ASP A 167 -6.25 26.37 -33.55
N LYS A 168 -6.36 27.29 -32.59
CA LYS A 168 -7.13 27.08 -31.35
C LYS A 168 -8.63 26.94 -31.59
N GLU A 169 -9.15 27.52 -32.68
CA GLU A 169 -10.57 27.38 -33.06
C GLU A 169 -10.87 25.97 -33.57
N LYS A 170 -10.04 25.43 -34.47
CA LYS A 170 -10.19 24.03 -34.89
C LYS A 170 -9.97 23.06 -33.74
N ALA A 171 -9.00 23.34 -32.87
CA ALA A 171 -8.78 22.55 -31.66
C ALA A 171 -10.04 22.49 -30.78
N LEU A 172 -10.69 23.64 -30.52
CA LEU A 172 -11.96 23.69 -29.78
C LEU A 172 -13.05 22.83 -30.45
N SER A 173 -13.21 22.94 -31.77
CA SER A 173 -14.20 22.14 -32.51
C SER A 173 -13.92 20.64 -32.39
N CYS A 174 -12.66 20.23 -32.44
CA CYS A 174 -12.25 18.85 -32.19
C CYS A 174 -12.62 18.39 -30.77
N PHE A 175 -12.26 19.16 -29.74
CA PHE A 175 -12.56 18.79 -28.35
C PHE A 175 -14.07 18.80 -28.03
N ASP A 176 -14.87 19.62 -28.71
CA ASP A 176 -16.34 19.54 -28.62
C ASP A 176 -16.87 18.19 -29.11
N LYS A 177 -16.32 17.68 -30.22
CA LYS A 177 -16.66 16.35 -30.72
C LYS A 177 -16.21 15.27 -29.74
N VAL A 178 -15.02 15.39 -29.14
CA VAL A 178 -14.56 14.44 -28.11
C VAL A 178 -15.56 14.38 -26.95
N ILE A 179 -15.94 15.53 -26.38
CA ILE A 179 -16.89 15.60 -25.26
C ILE A 179 -18.24 14.98 -25.63
N HIS A 180 -18.73 15.26 -26.85
CA HIS A 180 -20.00 14.71 -27.32
C HIS A 180 -19.95 13.19 -27.47
N HIS A 181 -18.94 12.65 -28.16
CA HIS A 181 -18.86 11.22 -28.48
C HIS A 181 -18.38 10.38 -27.30
N ALA A 182 -17.34 10.80 -26.57
CA ALA A 182 -16.89 10.14 -25.36
C ALA A 182 -17.98 10.14 -24.27
N GLY A 183 -18.73 11.23 -24.14
CA GLY A 183 -19.86 11.32 -23.21
C GLY A 183 -20.98 10.32 -23.53
N LYS A 184 -21.31 10.14 -24.83
CA LYS A 184 -22.28 9.12 -25.27
C LYS A 184 -21.83 7.69 -24.99
N LEU A 185 -20.53 7.43 -25.05
CA LEU A 185 -19.93 6.14 -24.73
C LEU A 185 -19.67 5.96 -23.23
N SER A 186 -20.12 6.89 -22.38
CA SER A 186 -19.86 6.89 -20.94
C SER A 186 -18.36 6.86 -20.58
N ALA A 187 -17.50 7.34 -21.48
CA ALA A 187 -16.07 7.46 -21.27
C ALA A 187 -15.74 8.75 -20.51
N ALA A 188 -16.08 8.74 -19.21
CA ALA A 188 -15.97 9.90 -18.31
C ALA A 188 -14.56 10.51 -18.26
N TYR A 189 -13.53 9.66 -18.35
CA TYR A 189 -12.14 10.09 -18.37
C TYR A 189 -11.83 10.99 -19.58
N TYR A 190 -12.03 10.49 -20.80
CA TYR A 190 -11.73 11.25 -22.03
C TYR A 190 -12.62 12.49 -22.18
N THR A 191 -13.86 12.43 -21.70
CA THR A 191 -14.73 13.61 -21.61
C THR A 191 -14.12 14.69 -20.72
N SER A 192 -13.65 14.31 -19.52
CA SER A 192 -13.01 15.22 -18.58
C SER A 192 -11.68 15.74 -19.13
N TYR A 193 -10.91 14.90 -19.83
CA TYR A 193 -9.64 15.25 -20.43
C TYR A 193 -9.81 16.32 -21.53
N ALA A 194 -10.77 16.14 -22.44
CA ALA A 194 -11.09 17.15 -23.46
C ALA A 194 -11.60 18.48 -22.86
N LEU A 195 -12.35 18.42 -21.75
CA LEU A 195 -12.77 19.62 -21.02
C LEU A 195 -11.58 20.43 -20.49
N LEU A 196 -10.49 19.78 -20.06
CA LEU A 196 -9.26 20.48 -19.65
C LEU A 196 -8.60 21.22 -20.80
N TYR A 197 -8.48 20.59 -21.98
CA TYR A 197 -7.94 21.26 -23.17
C TYR A 197 -8.82 22.45 -23.61
N LYS A 198 -10.15 22.31 -23.56
CA LYS A 198 -11.03 23.45 -23.81
C LYS A 198 -10.81 24.57 -22.79
N ALA A 199 -10.67 24.22 -21.50
CA ALA A 199 -10.44 25.22 -20.45
C ALA A 199 -9.12 25.96 -20.64
N LEU A 200 -8.06 25.24 -21.05
CA LEU A 200 -6.77 25.81 -21.43
C LEU A 200 -6.92 26.85 -22.56
N ILE A 201 -7.60 26.50 -23.65
CA ILE A 201 -7.82 27.44 -24.76
C ILE A 201 -8.64 28.65 -24.30
N LYS A 202 -9.66 28.45 -23.46
CA LYS A 202 -10.45 29.56 -22.90
C LYS A 202 -9.62 30.47 -22.00
N ARG A 203 -8.68 29.91 -21.22
CA ARG A 203 -7.69 30.67 -20.46
C ARG A 203 -6.85 31.54 -21.39
N ASP A 204 -6.37 30.99 -22.50
CA ASP A 204 -5.54 31.73 -23.47
C ASP A 204 -6.29 32.90 -24.12
N TYR A 205 -7.60 32.78 -24.29
CA TYR A 205 -8.48 33.85 -24.73
C TYR A 205 -8.84 34.86 -23.62
N GLY A 206 -8.36 34.65 -22.40
CA GLY A 206 -8.67 35.50 -21.23
C GLY A 206 -10.06 35.25 -20.64
N LEU A 207 -10.75 34.19 -21.07
CA LEU A 207 -12.10 33.82 -20.65
C LEU A 207 -12.08 32.94 -19.40
N ILE A 208 -11.51 33.47 -18.30
CA ILE A 208 -11.23 32.69 -17.08
C ILE A 208 -12.48 32.10 -16.43
N LYS A 209 -13.62 32.81 -16.50
CA LYS A 209 -14.90 32.27 -15.99
C LYS A 209 -15.37 31.03 -16.77
N GLU A 210 -15.17 31.02 -18.09
CA GLU A 210 -15.49 29.84 -18.91
C GLU A 210 -14.51 28.70 -18.62
N ALA A 211 -13.21 28.99 -18.47
CA ALA A 211 -12.20 27.99 -18.10
C ALA A 211 -12.50 27.34 -16.73
N GLU A 212 -12.91 28.15 -15.74
CA GLU A 212 -13.36 27.66 -14.43
C GLU A 212 -14.61 26.79 -14.56
N SER A 213 -15.61 27.20 -15.34
CA SER A 213 -16.81 26.40 -15.56
C SER A 213 -16.50 25.05 -16.21
N LEU A 214 -15.60 25.02 -17.21
CA LEU A 214 -15.21 23.79 -17.92
C LEU A 214 -14.46 22.82 -17.02
N THR A 215 -13.52 23.32 -16.22
CA THR A 215 -12.80 22.48 -15.24
C THR A 215 -13.71 22.00 -14.11
N ASN A 216 -14.67 22.82 -13.66
CA ASN A 216 -15.68 22.37 -12.71
C ASN A 216 -16.58 21.28 -13.31
N GLN A 217 -16.91 21.37 -14.60
CA GLN A 217 -17.59 20.30 -15.32
C GLN A 217 -16.74 19.03 -15.38
N ALA A 218 -15.44 19.15 -15.66
CA ALA A 218 -14.52 18.00 -15.66
C ALA A 218 -14.47 17.31 -14.29
N ILE A 219 -14.44 18.08 -13.18
CA ILE A 219 -14.51 17.52 -11.82
C ILE A 219 -15.84 16.81 -11.57
N LYS A 220 -16.97 17.34 -12.06
CA LYS A 220 -18.27 16.67 -11.90
C LYS A 220 -18.34 15.38 -12.71
N THR A 221 -17.74 15.35 -13.90
CA THR A 221 -17.69 14.17 -14.76
C THR A 221 -16.76 13.09 -14.21
N LEU A 222 -15.59 13.47 -13.67
CA LEU A 222 -14.65 12.55 -13.04
C LEU A 222 -14.10 13.16 -11.71
N PRO A 223 -14.77 12.90 -10.57
CA PRO A 223 -14.45 13.55 -9.28
C PRO A 223 -13.03 13.34 -8.75
N ASN A 224 -12.36 12.26 -9.16
CA ASN A 224 -11.02 11.89 -8.71
C ASN A 224 -9.92 12.31 -9.69
N PHE A 225 -10.24 13.10 -10.72
CA PHE A 225 -9.23 13.60 -11.65
C PHE A 225 -8.49 14.80 -11.06
N THR A 226 -7.36 14.53 -10.41
CA THR A 226 -6.62 15.53 -9.61
C THR A 226 -6.15 16.72 -10.42
N GLU A 227 -5.74 16.52 -11.67
CA GLU A 227 -5.31 17.62 -12.55
C GLU A 227 -6.48 18.58 -12.86
N ALA A 228 -7.71 18.07 -12.99
CA ALA A 228 -8.90 18.91 -13.14
C ALA A 228 -9.18 19.75 -11.89
N VAL A 229 -8.99 19.17 -10.70
CA VAL A 229 -9.11 19.85 -9.41
C VAL A 229 -8.06 20.97 -9.30
N TYR A 230 -6.81 20.66 -9.62
CA TYR A 230 -5.70 21.61 -9.60
C TYR A 230 -5.94 22.79 -10.56
N GLN A 231 -6.31 22.54 -11.81
CA GLN A 231 -6.57 23.61 -12.77
C GLN A 231 -7.78 24.46 -12.42
N ASN A 232 -8.84 23.86 -11.86
CA ASN A 232 -9.97 24.63 -11.35
C ASN A 232 -9.55 25.57 -10.20
N ALA A 233 -8.61 25.14 -9.37
CA ALA A 233 -8.02 25.99 -8.33
C ALA A 233 -7.22 27.15 -8.95
N GLN A 234 -6.42 26.92 -9.99
CA GLN A 234 -5.71 27.99 -10.71
C GLN A 234 -6.70 29.04 -11.26
N TYR A 235 -7.78 28.61 -11.91
CA TYR A 235 -8.77 29.55 -12.45
C TYR A 235 -9.53 30.31 -11.36
N ASN A 236 -9.87 29.66 -10.24
CA ASN A 236 -10.45 30.36 -9.10
C ASN A 236 -9.47 31.33 -8.44
N ALA A 237 -8.16 31.06 -8.48
CA ALA A 237 -7.13 31.98 -8.02
C ALA A 237 -7.06 33.23 -8.90
N LEU A 238 -7.06 33.05 -10.23
CA LEU A 238 -7.12 34.15 -11.20
C LEU A 238 -8.42 34.96 -11.12
N LEU A 239 -9.52 34.34 -10.65
CA LEU A 239 -10.79 35.01 -10.36
C LEU A 239 -10.86 35.63 -8.94
N ASN A 240 -9.77 35.56 -8.17
CA ASN A 240 -9.64 36.07 -6.82
C ASN A 240 -10.70 35.50 -5.85
N LYS A 241 -10.92 34.18 -5.88
CA LYS A 241 -11.89 33.45 -5.04
C LYS A 241 -11.18 32.48 -4.07
N PRO A 242 -10.47 32.98 -3.04
CA PRO A 242 -9.67 32.13 -2.14
C PRO A 242 -10.49 31.05 -1.43
N ASP A 243 -11.75 31.33 -1.09
CA ASP A 243 -12.66 30.37 -0.41
C ASP A 243 -12.91 29.10 -1.24
N LYS A 244 -12.77 29.19 -2.57
CA LYS A 244 -12.84 28.02 -3.47
C LYS A 244 -11.48 27.38 -3.68
N VAL A 245 -10.42 28.19 -3.75
CA VAL A 245 -9.07 27.70 -4.03
C VAL A 245 -8.58 26.76 -2.93
N ILE A 246 -8.69 27.16 -1.66
CA ILE A 246 -8.10 26.40 -0.55
C ILE A 246 -8.65 24.97 -0.45
N PRO A 247 -10.00 24.74 -0.50
CA PRO A 247 -10.53 23.38 -0.51
C PRO A 247 -10.10 22.54 -1.72
N LEU A 248 -10.01 23.14 -2.91
CA LEU A 248 -9.56 22.44 -4.12
C LEU A 248 -8.08 22.04 -4.02
N LEU A 249 -7.21 22.94 -3.56
CA LEU A 249 -5.80 22.64 -3.35
C LEU A 249 -5.61 21.59 -2.26
N LYS A 250 -6.37 21.66 -1.15
CA LYS A 250 -6.35 20.62 -0.11
C LYS A 250 -6.73 19.25 -0.69
N LYS A 251 -7.76 19.21 -1.53
CA LYS A 251 -8.17 17.97 -2.23
C LYS A 251 -7.06 17.45 -3.16
N ALA A 252 -6.38 18.32 -3.90
CA ALA A 252 -5.29 17.92 -4.77
C ALA A 252 -4.10 17.35 -3.98
N ILE A 253 -3.67 18.03 -2.92
CA ILE A 253 -2.56 17.62 -2.04
C ILE A 253 -2.85 16.29 -1.35
N ASN A 254 -4.09 16.09 -0.88
CA ASN A 254 -4.50 14.85 -0.25
C ASN A 254 -4.54 13.67 -1.24
N SER A 255 -4.73 13.94 -2.54
CA SER A 255 -4.70 12.92 -3.59
C SER A 255 -3.27 12.58 -4.03
N ASP A 256 -2.38 13.57 -4.08
CA ASP A 256 -0.97 13.41 -4.39
C ASP A 256 -0.17 14.57 -3.76
N ILE A 257 0.71 14.24 -2.82
CA ILE A 257 1.52 15.20 -2.07
C ILE A 257 2.44 16.03 -2.97
N ILE A 258 2.82 15.51 -4.15
CA ILE A 258 3.68 16.20 -5.11
C ILE A 258 3.03 17.48 -5.64
N TYR A 259 1.69 17.61 -5.57
CA TYR A 259 1.03 18.87 -5.89
C TYR A 259 1.49 20.04 -5.01
N CYS A 260 2.00 19.82 -3.79
CA CYS A 260 2.61 20.89 -3.00
C CYS A 260 3.75 21.60 -3.76
N LEU A 261 4.58 20.84 -4.47
CA LEU A 261 5.67 21.40 -5.27
C LEU A 261 5.12 22.17 -6.48
N LYS A 262 4.15 21.57 -7.19
CA LYS A 262 3.49 22.20 -8.35
C LYS A 262 2.83 23.53 -7.96
N ILE A 263 2.07 23.54 -6.86
CA ILE A 263 1.41 24.73 -6.31
C ILE A 263 2.43 25.78 -5.88
N ASN A 264 3.50 25.38 -5.19
CA ASN A 264 4.53 26.32 -4.70
C ASN A 264 5.22 27.07 -5.85
N ASN A 265 5.41 26.41 -7.00
CA ASN A 265 6.10 26.99 -8.14
C ASN A 265 5.15 27.66 -9.17
N GLU A 266 3.84 27.60 -8.94
CA GLU A 266 2.84 28.12 -9.88
C GLU A 266 2.51 29.60 -9.63
N LYS A 267 2.70 30.44 -10.66
CA LYS A 267 2.55 31.90 -10.60
C LYS A 267 1.10 32.35 -10.47
N ASP A 268 0.14 31.55 -10.96
CA ASP A 268 -1.30 31.86 -10.82
C ASP A 268 -1.73 32.02 -9.34
N PHE A 269 -0.93 31.49 -8.40
CA PHE A 269 -1.18 31.55 -6.98
C PHE A 269 -0.41 32.66 -6.22
N ASP A 270 0.37 33.50 -6.92
CA ASP A 270 1.22 34.51 -6.27
C ASP A 270 0.43 35.49 -5.39
N GLY A 271 -0.80 35.84 -5.81
CA GLY A 271 -1.69 36.72 -5.03
C GLY A 271 -2.21 36.11 -3.72
N MET A 272 -1.97 34.82 -3.46
CA MET A 272 -2.53 34.08 -2.33
C MET A 272 -1.53 33.16 -1.62
N ARG A 273 -0.22 33.46 -1.74
CA ARG A 273 0.85 32.70 -1.08
C ARG A 273 0.66 32.56 0.43
N SER A 274 0.15 33.60 1.10
CA SER A 274 -0.08 33.56 2.55
C SER A 274 -1.14 32.50 2.93
N GLN A 275 -2.26 32.46 2.21
CA GLN A 275 -3.32 31.49 2.45
C GLN A 275 -2.87 30.06 2.11
N ILE A 276 -2.08 29.90 1.05
CA ILE A 276 -1.53 28.59 0.65
C ILE A 276 -0.50 28.08 1.66
N ASN A 277 0.36 28.95 2.19
CA ASN A 277 1.30 28.55 3.24
C ASN A 277 0.57 28.06 4.49
N LYS A 278 -0.53 28.73 4.90
CA LYS A 278 -1.39 28.26 5.98
C LYS A 278 -2.02 26.91 5.67
N LEU A 279 -2.49 26.69 4.45
CA LEU A 279 -2.98 25.38 4.01
C LEU A 279 -1.90 24.30 4.13
N PHE A 280 -0.65 24.59 3.76
CA PHE A 280 0.45 23.62 3.91
C PHE A 280 0.73 23.30 5.38
N GLU A 281 0.69 24.30 6.26
CA GLU A 281 0.80 24.10 7.71
C GLU A 281 -0.36 23.25 8.24
N GLU A 282 -1.60 23.54 7.86
CA GLU A 282 -2.78 22.75 8.25
C GLU A 282 -2.68 21.29 7.81
N VAL A 283 -2.30 21.05 6.54
CA VAL A 283 -2.15 19.68 6.02
C VAL A 283 -1.00 18.94 6.70
N ARG A 284 0.11 19.62 6.97
CA ARG A 284 1.22 19.06 7.75
C ARG A 284 0.76 18.67 9.14
N ASP A 285 0.09 19.56 9.86
CA ASP A 285 -0.35 19.32 11.24
C ASP A 285 -1.38 18.19 11.32
N GLU A 286 -2.29 18.10 10.36
CA GLU A 286 -3.22 16.97 10.21
C GLU A 286 -2.48 15.65 9.97
N LYS A 287 -1.42 15.65 9.15
CA LYS A 287 -0.60 14.46 8.89
C LYS A 287 0.24 14.07 10.10
N ASN A 288 0.85 15.02 10.80
CA ASN A 288 1.63 14.76 12.01
C ASN A 288 0.76 14.10 13.09
N LYS A 289 -0.47 14.58 13.32
CA LYS A 289 -1.41 13.93 14.25
C LYS A 289 -1.73 12.49 13.86
N LYS A 290 -1.91 12.21 12.56
CA LYS A 290 -2.14 10.84 12.06
C LYS A 290 -0.91 9.96 12.26
N VAL A 291 0.28 10.50 12.02
CA VAL A 291 1.56 9.81 12.20
C VAL A 291 1.80 9.47 13.67
N GLU A 292 1.58 10.41 14.58
CA GLU A 292 1.65 10.19 16.03
C GLU A 292 0.72 9.05 16.45
N HIS A 293 -0.54 9.09 16.02
CA HIS A 293 -1.51 8.04 16.33
C HIS A 293 -1.09 6.67 15.79
N LYS A 294 -0.69 6.58 14.51
CA LYS A 294 -0.19 5.34 13.90
C LYS A 294 1.07 4.81 14.58
N GLN A 295 1.95 5.70 15.03
CA GLN A 295 3.17 5.31 15.72
C GLN A 295 2.84 4.65 17.06
N THR A 296 1.95 5.25 17.86
CA THR A 296 1.50 4.66 19.14
C THR A 296 0.87 3.29 18.91
N GLU A 297 -0.02 3.16 17.93
CA GLU A 297 -0.67 1.89 17.58
C GLU A 297 0.36 0.81 17.20
N LEU A 298 1.38 1.17 16.41
CA LEU A 298 2.44 0.26 16.02
C LEU A 298 3.34 -0.13 17.19
N GLU A 299 3.60 0.76 18.13
CA GLU A 299 4.38 0.48 19.34
C GLU A 299 3.65 -0.50 20.27
N GLU A 300 2.33 -0.35 20.41
CA GLU A 300 1.50 -1.29 21.18
C GLU A 300 1.50 -2.69 20.54
N LYS A 301 1.28 -2.78 19.23
CA LYS A 301 1.35 -4.05 18.47
C LYS A 301 2.72 -4.70 18.57
N ALA A 302 3.78 -3.90 18.37
CA ALA A 302 5.16 -4.33 18.53
C ALA A 302 5.43 -4.91 19.93
N SER A 303 4.97 -4.25 20.98
CA SER A 303 5.11 -4.72 22.37
C SER A 303 4.36 -6.03 22.62
N LEU A 304 3.16 -6.20 22.05
CA LEU A 304 2.39 -7.44 22.17
C LEU A 304 3.14 -8.62 21.54
N LEU A 305 3.67 -8.44 20.32
CA LEU A 305 4.47 -9.46 19.65
C LEU A 305 5.74 -9.81 20.45
N ASP A 306 6.48 -8.82 20.92
CA ASP A 306 7.72 -9.02 21.68
C ASP A 306 7.46 -9.79 22.99
N SER A 307 6.37 -9.46 23.69
CA SER A 307 5.95 -10.18 24.90
C SER A 307 5.55 -11.64 24.63
N THR A 308 4.97 -11.91 23.45
CA THR A 308 4.55 -13.25 23.04
C THR A 308 5.75 -14.09 22.64
N ILE A 309 6.69 -13.50 21.90
CA ILE A 309 7.96 -14.16 21.55
C ILE A 309 8.74 -14.51 22.82
N THR A 310 8.87 -13.57 23.77
CA THR A 310 9.56 -13.80 25.04
C THR A 310 8.95 -14.97 25.80
N TYR A 311 7.62 -15.00 25.91
CA TYR A 311 6.93 -16.10 26.57
C TYR A 311 7.16 -17.46 25.89
N ILE A 312 7.10 -17.50 24.55
CA ILE A 312 7.34 -18.74 23.79
C ILE A 312 8.77 -19.27 24.02
N MET A 313 9.75 -18.38 24.07
CA MET A 313 11.13 -18.74 24.40
C MET A 313 11.26 -19.24 25.85
N GLU A 314 10.57 -18.62 26.80
CA GLU A 314 10.56 -19.04 28.22
C GLU A 314 9.97 -20.45 28.41
N ILE A 315 8.96 -20.83 27.63
CA ILE A 315 8.38 -22.19 27.68
C ILE A 315 9.21 -23.22 26.89
N GLY A 316 10.32 -22.81 26.27
CA GLY A 316 11.34 -23.69 25.69
C GLY A 316 11.20 -23.95 24.19
N TYR A 317 10.41 -23.15 23.46
CA TYR A 317 10.30 -23.25 22.02
C TYR A 317 11.16 -22.18 21.33
N ASP A 318 11.91 -22.60 20.32
CA ASP A 318 12.75 -21.69 19.53
C ASP A 318 11.90 -20.86 18.56
N ILE A 319 12.16 -19.56 18.53
CA ILE A 319 11.60 -18.64 17.55
C ILE A 319 12.72 -18.10 16.65
N PRO A 320 12.56 -18.17 15.31
CA PRO A 320 13.52 -17.58 14.39
C PRO A 320 13.72 -16.07 14.62
N GLU A 321 14.95 -15.59 14.39
CA GLU A 321 15.30 -14.19 14.62
C GLU A 321 14.47 -13.21 13.74
N ALA A 322 13.92 -13.71 12.63
CA ALA A 322 13.06 -12.98 11.70
C ALA A 322 11.76 -12.45 12.33
N PHE A 323 11.34 -12.98 13.48
CA PHE A 323 10.16 -12.53 14.22
C PHE A 323 10.44 -11.33 15.13
N HIS A 324 11.71 -11.01 15.42
CA HIS A 324 12.02 -9.95 16.36
C HIS A 324 11.68 -8.55 15.84
N VAL A 325 11.11 -7.78 16.77
CA VAL A 325 10.61 -6.42 16.61
C VAL A 325 11.75 -5.38 16.68
N LYS A 326 13.01 -5.79 16.84
CA LYS A 326 14.17 -4.87 16.96
C LYS A 326 14.29 -3.87 15.81
N SER A 327 13.98 -4.31 14.59
CA SER A 327 13.96 -3.43 13.40
C SER A 327 12.87 -2.34 13.42
N LEU A 328 11.83 -2.47 14.27
CA LEU A 328 10.81 -1.44 14.48
C LEU A 328 11.32 -0.30 15.36
N LYS A 329 12.08 -0.58 16.43
CA LYS A 329 12.66 0.47 17.30
C LYS A 329 13.63 1.37 16.53
N GLU A 330 14.46 0.78 15.68
CA GLU A 330 15.40 1.52 14.81
C GLU A 330 14.65 2.42 13.83
N LYS A 331 13.57 1.93 13.21
CA LYS A 331 12.77 2.71 12.26
C LYS A 331 11.83 3.72 12.92
N ASN A 332 11.36 3.50 14.15
CA ASN A 332 10.64 4.53 14.91
C ASN A 332 11.56 5.72 15.22
N THR A 333 12.85 5.45 15.46
CA THR A 333 13.86 6.51 15.60
C THR A 333 14.06 7.27 14.27
N GLU A 334 14.03 6.58 13.13
CA GLU A 334 14.04 7.19 11.79
C GLU A 334 12.82 8.09 11.55
N VAL A 335 11.61 7.63 11.95
CA VAL A 335 10.37 8.42 11.86
C VAL A 335 10.43 9.68 12.71
N ALA A 336 10.85 9.57 13.98
CA ALA A 336 11.01 10.72 14.87
C ALA A 336 12.02 11.74 14.33
N ASN A 337 13.15 11.27 13.80
CA ASN A 337 14.15 12.13 13.16
C ASN A 337 13.63 12.82 11.89
N THR A 338 12.75 12.15 11.13
CA THR A 338 12.16 12.70 9.90
C THR A 338 11.24 13.87 10.22
N ILE A 339 10.33 13.69 11.19
CA ILE A 339 9.32 14.71 11.55
C ILE A 339 9.95 15.95 12.21
N ALA A 340 11.16 15.83 12.79
CA ALA A 340 11.85 16.92 13.48
C ALA A 340 12.04 18.20 12.64
N ASN A 341 12.11 18.06 11.31
CA ASN A 341 12.22 19.18 10.37
C ASN A 341 10.89 19.95 10.15
N ASN A 342 9.76 19.39 10.61
CA ASN A 342 8.43 19.99 10.60
C ASN A 342 7.94 20.49 9.23
N SER A 343 8.18 19.69 8.19
CA SER A 343 7.67 19.93 6.83
C SER A 343 6.54 18.99 6.45
N ILE A 344 5.77 19.35 5.42
CA ILE A 344 4.68 18.53 4.88
C ILE A 344 5.16 17.21 4.25
N PHE A 345 6.35 17.23 3.64
CA PHE A 345 6.95 16.04 3.04
C PHE A 345 7.46 15.10 4.12
N ASP A 346 8.08 15.62 5.18
CA ASP A 346 8.52 14.80 6.31
C ASP A 346 7.33 14.09 6.96
N ALA A 347 6.21 14.79 7.18
CA ALA A 347 4.99 14.19 7.70
C ALA A 347 4.43 13.09 6.77
N SER A 348 4.49 13.29 5.45
CA SER A 348 4.02 12.31 4.47
C SER A 348 4.96 11.11 4.32
N ILE A 349 6.26 11.34 4.46
CA ILE A 349 7.29 10.29 4.44
C ILE A 349 7.19 9.44 5.70
N ALA A 350 7.01 10.06 6.86
CA ALA A 350 6.78 9.35 8.12
C ALA A 350 5.54 8.44 8.00
N ASP A 351 4.43 8.95 7.46
CA ASP A 351 3.21 8.17 7.23
C ASP A 351 3.43 6.97 6.30
N LEU A 352 4.21 7.15 5.23
CA LEU A 352 4.59 6.09 4.32
C LEU A 352 5.47 5.03 5.00
N ILE A 353 6.49 5.44 5.75
CA ILE A 353 7.39 4.53 6.49
C ILE A 353 6.57 3.70 7.49
N LEU A 354 5.70 4.34 8.27
CA LEU A 354 4.82 3.66 9.23
C LEU A 354 3.86 2.69 8.52
N SER A 355 3.31 3.06 7.38
CA SER A 355 2.42 2.17 6.61
C SER A 355 3.16 0.93 6.08
N LEU A 356 4.42 1.08 5.64
CA LEU A 356 5.26 -0.06 5.23
C LEU A 356 5.66 -0.94 6.42
N LEU A 357 5.93 -0.33 7.57
CA LEU A 357 6.20 -1.04 8.82
C LEU A 357 4.99 -1.85 9.27
N ASN A 358 3.79 -1.26 9.21
CA ASN A 358 2.55 -1.93 9.58
C ASN A 358 2.33 -3.19 8.72
N LYS A 359 2.50 -3.10 7.40
CA LYS A 359 2.40 -4.27 6.51
C LYS A 359 3.37 -5.39 6.88
N ARG A 360 4.61 -5.03 7.24
CA ARG A 360 5.61 -6.01 7.68
C ARG A 360 5.24 -6.62 9.04
N LEU A 361 4.70 -5.81 9.94
CA LEU A 361 4.26 -6.26 11.26
C LEU A 361 3.09 -7.24 11.15
N GLN A 362 2.08 -6.91 10.33
CA GLN A 362 0.95 -7.81 10.02
C GLN A 362 1.42 -9.17 9.46
N HIS A 363 2.42 -9.16 8.58
CA HIS A 363 3.00 -10.41 8.06
C HIS A 363 3.71 -11.22 9.14
N ASN A 364 4.45 -10.56 10.03
CA ASN A 364 5.11 -11.23 11.15
C ASN A 364 4.10 -11.76 12.19
N GLU A 365 3.02 -11.01 12.42
CA GLU A 365 1.91 -11.38 13.30
C GLU A 365 1.21 -12.64 12.78
N ALA A 366 0.86 -12.70 11.50
CA ALA A 366 0.25 -13.87 10.88
C ALA A 366 1.14 -15.12 11.04
N LYS A 367 2.45 -14.99 10.77
CA LYS A 367 3.39 -16.10 10.96
C LYS A 367 3.56 -16.51 12.42
N LEU A 368 3.53 -15.55 13.36
CA LEU A 368 3.65 -15.84 14.79
C LEU A 368 2.41 -16.59 15.27
N LYS A 369 1.23 -16.22 14.77
CA LYS A 369 -0.02 -16.93 15.01
C LYS A 369 0.07 -18.38 14.53
N ASP A 370 0.56 -18.62 13.32
CA ASP A 370 0.77 -19.98 12.81
C ASP A 370 1.69 -20.79 13.73
N LYS A 371 2.77 -20.16 14.23
CA LYS A 371 3.69 -20.82 15.17
C LYS A 371 3.04 -21.10 16.53
N CYS A 372 2.24 -20.18 17.06
CA CYS A 372 1.48 -20.40 18.29
C CYS A 372 0.49 -21.56 18.13
N GLN A 373 -0.13 -21.70 16.96
CA GLN A 373 -1.05 -22.79 16.66
C GLN A 373 -0.34 -24.15 16.59
N GLU A 374 0.85 -24.21 15.99
CA GLU A 374 1.73 -25.40 16.02
C GLU A 374 2.08 -25.80 17.46
N ILE A 375 2.51 -24.82 18.28
CA ILE A 375 2.85 -25.05 19.70
C ILE A 375 1.64 -25.53 20.49
N LYS A 376 0.45 -24.98 20.21
CA LYS A 376 -0.80 -25.39 20.84
C LYS A 376 -1.09 -26.87 20.55
N GLU A 377 -0.98 -27.28 19.28
CA GLU A 377 -1.19 -28.67 18.87
C GLU A 377 -0.18 -29.62 19.52
N ASP A 378 1.10 -29.22 19.60
CA ASP A 378 2.14 -29.97 20.30
C ASP A 378 1.82 -30.16 21.79
N LEU A 379 1.42 -29.08 22.48
CA LEU A 379 1.05 -29.14 23.90
C LEU A 379 -0.20 -30.01 24.13
N GLU A 380 -1.21 -29.91 23.28
CA GLU A 380 -2.41 -30.76 23.33
C GLU A 380 -2.06 -32.25 23.17
N ASN A 381 -1.15 -32.56 22.24
CA ASN A 381 -0.65 -33.93 22.01
C ASN A 381 0.12 -34.46 23.24
N GLU A 382 1.01 -33.66 23.83
CA GLU A 382 1.75 -34.04 25.04
C GLU A 382 0.81 -34.27 26.25
N ILE A 383 -0.19 -33.39 26.44
CA ILE A 383 -1.22 -33.53 27.47
C ILE A 383 -2.01 -34.82 27.27
N HIS A 384 -2.38 -35.15 26.02
CA HIS A 384 -3.06 -36.38 25.69
C HIS A 384 -2.21 -37.62 26.03
N GLU A 385 -0.92 -37.62 25.66
CA GLU A 385 0.00 -38.71 25.95
C GLU A 385 0.19 -38.90 27.46
N MET A 386 0.33 -37.82 28.23
CA MET A 386 0.45 -37.88 29.69
C MET A 386 -0.83 -38.41 30.35
N ASN A 387 -2.00 -37.96 29.90
CA ASN A 387 -3.28 -38.48 30.39
C ASN A 387 -3.44 -39.98 30.11
N SER A 388 -2.98 -40.45 28.94
CA SER A 388 -2.93 -41.88 28.61
C SER A 388 -2.04 -42.65 29.59
N LYS A 389 -0.80 -42.19 29.85
CA LYS A 389 0.10 -42.79 30.85
C LYS A 389 -0.50 -42.81 32.26
N LEU A 390 -1.21 -41.75 32.65
CA LEU A 390 -1.90 -41.65 33.93
C LEU A 390 -3.02 -42.68 34.06
N SER A 391 -3.74 -42.93 32.97
CA SER A 391 -4.77 -43.96 32.90
C SER A 391 -4.19 -45.37 33.01
N GLU A 392 -3.01 -45.64 32.43
CA GLU A 392 -2.30 -46.92 32.57
C GLU A 392 -1.85 -47.19 34.00
N ILE A 393 -1.28 -46.17 34.66
CA ILE A 393 -0.90 -46.25 36.08
C ILE A 393 -2.15 -46.55 36.94
N LYS A 394 -3.28 -45.90 36.65
CA LYS A 394 -4.54 -46.15 37.39
C LYS A 394 -5.12 -47.54 37.12
N LYS A 395 -4.97 -48.09 35.91
CA LYS A 395 -5.44 -49.43 35.52
C LYS A 395 -4.59 -50.56 36.09
N ARG A 396 -3.28 -50.35 36.31
CA ARG A 396 -2.47 -51.28 37.09
C ARG A 396 -3.02 -51.31 38.52
N GLY A 397 -3.84 -52.30 38.85
CA GLY A 397 -4.46 -52.46 40.17
C GLY A 397 -3.42 -52.67 41.26
N HIS A 398 -2.81 -51.58 41.73
CA HIS A 398 -1.67 -51.55 42.64
C HIS A 398 -1.92 -52.30 43.94
N PHE A 399 -3.17 -52.30 44.42
CA PHE A 399 -3.58 -53.02 45.62
C PHE A 399 -3.59 -54.54 45.40
N LEU A 400 -4.06 -55.01 44.25
CA LEU A 400 -4.18 -56.44 43.94
C LEU A 400 -2.80 -57.07 43.70
N TYR A 401 -1.93 -56.37 42.97
CA TYR A 401 -0.55 -56.79 42.78
C TYR A 401 0.28 -56.71 44.06
N PHE A 402 0.07 -55.70 44.91
CA PHE A 402 0.69 -55.64 46.24
C PHE A 402 0.41 -56.91 47.05
N PHE A 403 -0.85 -57.34 47.14
CA PHE A 403 -1.20 -58.58 47.85
C PHE A 403 -0.59 -59.83 47.20
N LEU A 404 -0.60 -59.93 45.87
CA LEU A 404 0.01 -61.06 45.15
C LEU A 404 1.53 -61.15 45.37
N TYR A 405 2.26 -60.03 45.27
CA TYR A 405 3.70 -59.99 45.49
C TYR A 405 4.07 -60.21 46.96
N LEU A 406 3.26 -59.70 47.88
CA LEU A 406 3.43 -59.94 49.31
C LEU A 406 3.28 -61.43 49.61
N LEU A 407 2.22 -62.08 49.11
CA LEU A 407 1.98 -63.51 49.28
C LEU A 407 3.06 -64.38 48.62
N ALA A 408 3.49 -64.05 47.41
CA ALA A 408 4.57 -64.77 46.73
C ALA A 408 5.93 -64.58 47.43
N GLY A 409 6.20 -63.39 47.98
CA GLY A 409 7.42 -63.09 48.70
C GLY A 409 7.57 -63.84 50.02
N GLN A 410 6.45 -64.20 50.67
CA GLN A 410 6.45 -65.07 51.87
C GLN A 410 7.12 -66.42 51.60
N ILE A 411 7.00 -66.95 50.38
CA ILE A 411 7.61 -68.24 49.97
C ILE A 411 9.15 -68.17 50.02
N VAL A 412 9.73 -66.99 49.84
CA VAL A 412 11.19 -66.76 49.84
C VAL A 412 11.69 -66.24 51.19
N ALA A 413 10.90 -65.38 51.85
CA ALA A 413 11.27 -64.79 53.14
C ALA A 413 11.32 -65.82 54.28
N ILE A 414 10.39 -66.78 54.30
CA ILE A 414 10.31 -67.81 55.36
C ILE A 414 11.55 -68.72 55.36
N PRO A 415 12.00 -69.31 54.23
CA PRO A 415 13.24 -70.10 54.17
C PRO A 415 14.50 -69.31 54.56
N ILE A 416 14.62 -68.05 54.11
CA ILE A 416 15.78 -67.20 54.42
C ILE A 416 15.82 -66.85 55.91
N GLY A 417 14.68 -66.49 56.49
CA GLY A 417 14.56 -66.23 57.93
C GLY A 417 14.87 -67.46 58.79
N LEU A 418 14.45 -68.66 58.34
CA LEU A 418 14.77 -69.94 59.00
C LEU A 418 16.27 -70.27 58.93
N SER A 419 16.96 -69.92 57.85
CA SER A 419 18.40 -70.16 57.69
C SER A 419 19.29 -69.30 58.59
N MET A 420 18.74 -68.27 59.25
CA MET A 420 19.44 -67.42 60.21
C MET A 420 19.29 -67.88 61.68
N GLU A 421 18.71 -69.08 61.91
CA GLU A 421 18.58 -69.81 63.20
C GLU A 421 18.06 -69.00 64.40
N THR A 422 17.44 -67.85 64.17
CA THR A 422 16.88 -66.98 65.21
C THR A 422 15.53 -66.45 64.77
N PHE A 423 14.56 -66.43 65.68
CA PHE A 423 13.23 -65.86 65.42
C PHE A 423 13.32 -64.40 64.92
N THR A 424 14.35 -63.66 65.34
CA THR A 424 14.67 -62.31 64.85
C THR A 424 14.99 -62.23 63.36
N GLY A 425 15.58 -63.27 62.76
CA GLY A 425 15.90 -63.30 61.33
C GLY A 425 14.67 -63.34 60.43
N ILE A 426 13.60 -64.05 60.85
CA ILE A 426 12.32 -64.10 60.15
C ILE A 426 11.65 -62.71 60.17
N TYR A 427 11.58 -62.06 61.33
CA TYR A 427 10.98 -60.72 61.44
C TYR A 427 11.73 -59.66 60.61
N ILE A 428 13.06 -59.73 60.53
CA ILE A 428 13.85 -58.80 59.70
C ILE A 428 13.60 -59.05 58.21
N ALA A 429 13.57 -60.32 57.78
CA ALA A 429 13.29 -60.68 56.39
C ALA A 429 11.87 -60.28 55.96
N GLU A 430 10.87 -60.49 56.82
CA GLU A 430 9.49 -60.06 56.58
C GLU A 430 9.35 -58.53 56.54
N ALA A 431 10.01 -57.81 57.46
CA ALA A 431 10.00 -56.35 57.47
C ALA A 431 10.64 -55.77 56.20
N LEU A 432 11.74 -56.36 55.72
CA LEU A 432 12.39 -55.97 54.46
C LEU A 432 11.52 -56.28 53.24
N LEU A 433 10.87 -57.45 53.20
CA LEU A 433 9.96 -57.82 52.13
C LEU A 433 8.73 -56.90 52.09
N LEU A 434 8.13 -56.61 53.24
CA LEU A 434 7.03 -55.66 53.38
C LEU A 434 7.47 -54.26 52.90
N ALA A 435 8.64 -53.79 53.32
CA ALA A 435 9.19 -52.50 52.90
C ALA A 435 9.43 -52.43 51.38
N LEU A 436 9.96 -53.49 50.76
CA LEU A 436 10.15 -53.58 49.32
C LEU A 436 8.82 -53.62 48.56
N CYS A 437 7.84 -54.40 49.04
CA CYS A 437 6.51 -54.48 48.44
C CYS A 437 5.76 -53.16 48.54
N LEU A 438 5.82 -52.48 49.70
CA LEU A 438 5.26 -51.14 49.91
C LEU A 438 5.94 -50.12 49.02
N TYR A 439 7.27 -50.16 48.92
CA TYR A 439 8.04 -49.22 48.11
C TYR A 439 7.70 -49.36 46.62
N TRP A 440 7.74 -50.57 46.07
CA TRP A 440 7.53 -50.81 44.64
C TRP A 440 6.08 -50.70 44.17
N ASN A 441 5.11 -51.11 45.00
CA ASN A 441 3.71 -51.15 44.58
C ASN A 441 2.90 -49.93 45.02
N ILE A 442 3.36 -49.18 46.02
CA ILE A 442 2.60 -48.07 46.58
C ILE A 442 3.39 -46.75 46.50
N ILE A 443 4.61 -46.70 47.05
CA ILE A 443 5.36 -45.43 47.16
C ILE A 443 5.92 -44.96 45.80
N LEU A 444 6.57 -45.84 45.04
CA LEU A 444 7.17 -45.51 43.75
C LEU A 444 6.10 -45.14 42.69
N PRO A 445 4.95 -45.85 42.58
CA PRO A 445 3.88 -45.44 41.67
C PRO A 445 3.20 -44.13 42.09
N ARG A 446 3.00 -43.91 43.40
CA ARG A 446 2.42 -42.67 43.92
C ARG A 446 3.31 -41.45 43.64
N SER A 447 4.61 -41.56 43.91
CA SER A 447 5.56 -40.48 43.58
C SER A 447 5.65 -40.21 42.08
N ARG A 448 5.60 -41.25 41.23
CA ARG A 448 5.48 -41.08 39.77
C ARG A 448 4.18 -40.40 39.36
N TRP A 449 3.06 -40.77 39.99
CA TRP A 449 1.74 -40.17 39.74
C TRP A 449 1.74 -38.68 40.11
N GLU A 450 2.21 -38.32 41.30
CA GLU A 450 2.33 -36.93 41.77
C GLU A 450 3.22 -36.10 40.82
N ARG A 451 4.34 -36.69 40.34
CA ARG A 451 5.22 -36.03 39.37
C ARG A 451 4.56 -35.82 38.01
N ILE A 452 3.82 -36.80 37.48
CA ILE A 452 3.10 -36.66 36.20
C ILE A 452 1.97 -35.65 36.34
N CYS A 453 1.22 -35.65 37.45
CA CYS A 453 0.18 -34.65 37.70
C CYS A 453 0.74 -33.22 37.76
N ALA A 454 1.91 -33.02 38.38
CA ALA A 454 2.56 -31.72 38.41
C ALA A 454 2.99 -31.25 37.01
N LEU A 455 3.55 -32.15 36.18
CA LEU A 455 3.92 -31.86 34.79
C LEU A 455 2.70 -31.60 33.90
N LEU A 456 1.62 -32.37 34.09
CA LEU A 456 0.36 -32.17 33.37
C LEU A 456 -0.19 -30.77 33.64
N LYS A 457 -0.22 -30.37 34.91
CA LYS A 457 -0.71 -29.05 35.33
C LYS A 457 0.14 -27.91 34.75
N ASP A 458 1.48 -28.04 34.78
CA ASP A 458 2.38 -27.07 34.14
C ASP A 458 2.11 -26.92 32.63
N LYS A 459 1.82 -28.03 31.94
CA LYS A 459 1.51 -28.02 30.50
C LYS A 459 0.12 -27.45 30.20
N GLU A 460 -0.89 -27.75 31.02
CA GLU A 460 -2.22 -27.15 30.94
C GLU A 460 -2.16 -25.63 31.15
N ASP A 461 -1.40 -25.16 32.15
CA ASP A 461 -1.20 -23.73 32.42
C ASP A 461 -0.50 -23.04 31.23
N LYS A 462 0.49 -23.70 30.61
CA LYS A 462 1.15 -23.20 29.39
C LYS A 462 0.20 -23.10 28.20
N LEU A 463 -0.63 -24.12 28.00
CA LEU A 463 -1.64 -24.17 26.93
C LEU A 463 -2.66 -23.03 27.08
N ASP A 464 -3.19 -22.80 28.28
CA ASP A 464 -4.14 -21.70 28.54
C ASP A 464 -3.54 -20.33 28.22
N GLN A 465 -2.27 -20.12 28.57
CA GLN A 465 -1.56 -18.88 28.23
C GLN A 465 -1.33 -18.71 26.72
N ILE A 466 -0.99 -19.79 25.99
CA ILE A 466 -0.85 -19.75 24.52
C ILE A 466 -2.20 -19.41 23.88
N VAL A 467 -3.29 -20.05 24.32
CA VAL A 467 -4.65 -19.77 23.81
C VAL A 467 -5.05 -18.31 24.05
N LYS A 468 -4.77 -17.76 25.24
CA LYS A 468 -5.01 -16.33 25.54
C LYS A 468 -4.22 -15.39 24.63
N ARG A 469 -2.96 -15.71 24.34
CA ARG A 469 -2.11 -14.90 23.46
C ARG A 469 -2.56 -14.96 22.00
N ILE A 470 -2.98 -16.13 21.51
CA ILE A 470 -3.63 -16.27 20.19
C ILE A 470 -4.88 -15.38 20.14
N GLY A 471 -5.75 -15.45 21.16
CA GLY A 471 -6.94 -14.60 21.24
C GLY A 471 -6.62 -13.10 21.30
N SER A 472 -5.52 -12.72 21.97
CA SER A 472 -5.06 -11.33 22.00
C SER A 472 -4.56 -10.86 20.63
N ILE A 473 -3.85 -11.71 19.89
CA ILE A 473 -3.44 -11.44 18.50
C ILE A 473 -4.69 -11.31 17.60
N ASP A 474 -5.69 -12.18 17.77
CA ASP A 474 -6.92 -12.16 16.97
C ASP A 474 -7.77 -10.91 17.20
N GLN A 475 -7.86 -10.43 18.43
CA GLN A 475 -8.60 -9.20 18.75
C GLN A 475 -7.99 -7.97 18.04
N TYR A 476 -6.66 -7.93 17.86
CA TYR A 476 -6.00 -6.87 17.10
C TYR A 476 -6.13 -7.00 15.57
N LEU A 477 -6.41 -8.21 15.05
CA LEU A 477 -6.70 -8.43 13.63
C LEU A 477 -8.10 -7.92 13.24
N ASP A 478 -9.09 -8.16 14.10
CA ASP A 478 -10.49 -7.81 13.83
C ASP A 478 -10.79 -6.32 14.02
N ASP A 479 -10.13 -5.63 14.96
CA ASP A 479 -10.36 -4.19 15.21
C ASP A 479 -9.76 -3.26 14.12
N PHE A 480 -8.97 -3.79 13.16
CA PHE A 480 -8.15 -2.98 12.25
C PHE A 480 -8.26 -3.35 10.76
N LEU A 481 -9.30 -4.07 10.36
CA LEU A 481 -9.78 -4.08 8.97
C LEU A 481 -10.89 -3.02 8.81
N PRO A 482 -10.59 -1.73 8.56
CA PRO A 482 -11.55 -0.92 7.86
C PRO A 482 -11.61 -1.45 6.43
N ILE A 483 -12.77 -1.98 6.06
CA ILE A 483 -13.20 -2.22 4.68
C ILE A 483 -12.88 -1.02 3.80
#